data_AF-A0A9E3LNG2-F1
#
_entry.id   AF-A0A9E3LNG2-F1
#
_cell.length_a   1.000
_cell.length_b   1.000
_cell.length_c   1.000
_cell.angle_alpha   90.00
_cell.angle_beta   90.00
_cell.angle_gamma   90.00
#
_symmetry.space_group_name_H-M   'P 1'
#
loop_
_entity.id
_entity.type
_entity.pdbx_description
1 polymer ?
#
loop_
_entity_poly.entity_id
_entity_poly.type
_entity_poly.pdbx_seq_one_letter_code
_entity_poly.pdbx_strand_id
1 'polypeptide(L)'
;MTLRSLPLAPRPYAGEALSSWVRRIAARYDIRADDLLTHVLDWRRSTVGAASRLDYQADPELEAALAAAARVAPATISHLRAAGGVGSSACWQRTIVAWCPECIRTDLAQRGEVYERAIWRLGCCVVCPEHKVQLEDTCRRCSFDDRCHFECADGLLRLVCNSCTRPVDPARRPKRGWWDDGRAGAFGACASPLLTRLVGTLQTDLQAALAGSRPRRAWGFVRSAEGLVTAVLDLTLCLVFATGVRCEPRIIVPEWRPGEPFAPAREPITPAALSAYAGYGVLAIAAAALRSLEGRGQRHHWRPDGDKVRMDMSSFVAWLPAGIRRWLGSRSATWEPPAGDAVRTVIAAVERAG
;
A
#
# COMPACT_ATOMS: atom_id res chain seq x y z
N MET A 1 20.07 33.93 12.71
CA MET A 1 20.27 32.77 13.61
C MET A 1 20.90 31.65 12.80
N THR A 2 22.09 31.21 13.19
CA THR A 2 22.82 30.13 12.52
C THR A 2 22.22 28.78 12.93
N LEU A 3 21.48 28.15 12.03
CA LEU A 3 21.03 26.77 12.18
C LEU A 3 22.26 25.89 12.47
N ARG A 4 22.28 25.22 13.62
CA ARG A 4 23.40 24.35 14.00
C ARG A 4 23.36 23.11 13.09
N SER A 5 24.41 22.92 12.31
CA SER A 5 24.57 21.71 11.49
C SER A 5 24.67 20.48 12.39
N LEU A 6 24.07 19.37 11.95
CA LEU A 6 24.18 18.08 12.62
C LEU A 6 25.59 17.50 12.40
N PRO A 7 26.33 17.11 13.46
CA PRO A 7 27.65 16.49 13.31
C PRO A 7 27.63 15.23 12.45
N LEU A 8 26.65 14.36 12.69
CA LEU A 8 26.40 13.11 11.98
C LEU A 8 25.04 13.17 11.28
N ALA A 9 25.06 13.16 9.95
CA ALA A 9 23.85 13.07 9.12
C ALA A 9 24.16 12.17 7.91
N PRO A 10 23.80 10.87 7.94
CA PRO A 10 24.02 10.00 6.80
C PRO A 10 23.30 10.54 5.55
N ARG A 11 23.90 10.34 4.38
CA ARG A 11 23.22 10.68 3.11
C ARG A 11 22.04 9.73 2.89
N PRO A 12 20.93 10.23 2.31
CA PRO A 12 19.80 9.37 2.00
C PRO A 12 20.17 8.33 0.93
N TYR A 13 19.54 7.17 1.00
CA TYR A 13 19.62 6.17 -0.06
C TYR A 13 18.65 6.46 -1.19
N ALA A 14 18.94 5.93 -2.38
CA ALA A 14 18.04 6.02 -3.51
C ALA A 14 16.71 5.32 -3.19
N GLY A 15 15.59 6.03 -3.42
CA GLY A 15 14.24 5.52 -3.16
C GLY A 15 13.87 5.37 -1.68
N GLU A 16 14.67 5.92 -0.76
CA GLU A 16 14.37 5.95 0.67
C GLU A 16 13.21 6.91 0.99
N ALA A 17 12.35 6.53 1.93
CA ALA A 17 11.31 7.42 2.46
C ALA A 17 11.92 8.55 3.29
N LEU A 18 11.36 9.77 3.20
CA LEU A 18 11.82 10.91 3.99
C LEU A 18 11.79 10.61 5.49
N SER A 19 10.72 9.97 5.98
CA SER A 19 10.60 9.56 7.38
C SER A 19 11.65 8.52 7.78
N SER A 20 12.04 7.62 6.88
CA SER A 20 13.13 6.65 7.12
C SER A 20 14.48 7.34 7.23
N TRP A 21 14.77 8.27 6.33
CA TRP A 21 16.01 9.01 6.36
C TRP A 21 16.15 9.85 7.65
N VAL A 22 15.08 10.52 8.07
CA VAL A 22 15.03 11.23 9.37
C VAL A 22 15.27 10.26 10.53
N ARG A 23 14.64 9.08 10.54
CA ARG A 23 14.88 8.06 11.57
C ARG A 23 16.33 7.57 11.58
N ARG A 24 16.98 7.41 10.43
CA ARG A 24 18.40 7.02 10.36
C ARG A 24 19.34 8.10 10.86
N ILE A 25 19.04 9.38 10.63
CA ILE A 25 19.80 10.48 11.25
C ILE A 25 19.59 10.42 12.76
N ALA A 26 18.35 10.31 13.22
CA ALA A 26 18.01 10.28 14.64
C ALA A 26 18.67 9.10 15.37
N ALA A 27 18.75 7.94 14.70
CA ALA A 27 19.43 6.77 15.21
C ALA A 27 20.90 7.04 15.55
N ARG A 28 21.61 7.90 14.81
CA ARG A 28 23.01 8.26 15.12
C ARG A 28 23.18 8.99 16.45
N TYR A 29 22.10 9.50 17.02
CA TYR A 29 22.07 10.19 18.31
C TYR A 29 21.24 9.44 19.36
N ASP A 30 20.74 8.25 19.03
CA ASP A 30 19.87 7.45 19.91
C ASP A 30 18.62 8.21 20.41
N ILE A 31 18.04 9.04 19.53
CA ILE A 31 16.80 9.79 19.81
C ILE A 31 15.70 9.43 18.82
N ARG A 32 14.45 9.80 19.13
CA ARG A 32 13.34 9.58 18.20
C ARG A 32 13.42 10.58 17.05
N ALA A 33 12.89 10.18 15.88
CA ALA A 33 12.83 11.05 14.71
C ALA A 33 12.12 12.38 14.98
N ASP A 34 11.01 12.35 15.73
CA ASP A 34 10.29 13.58 16.06
C ASP A 34 11.13 14.49 16.99
N ASP A 35 11.91 13.93 17.92
CA ASP A 35 12.79 14.71 18.80
C ASP A 35 13.93 15.38 18.00
N LEU A 36 14.50 14.67 17.02
CA LEU A 36 15.47 15.25 16.08
C LEU A 36 14.85 16.44 15.33
N LEU A 37 13.59 16.32 14.86
CA LEU A 37 12.91 17.41 14.14
C LEU A 37 12.63 18.61 15.06
N THR A 38 12.27 18.38 16.32
CA THR A 38 12.12 19.45 17.32
C THR A 38 13.45 20.19 17.53
N HIS A 39 14.56 19.45 17.61
CA HIS A 39 15.91 20.02 17.74
C HIS A 39 16.30 20.86 16.52
N VAL A 40 16.07 20.35 15.31
CA VAL A 40 16.37 21.06 14.03
C VAL A 40 15.59 22.37 13.92
N LEU A 41 14.41 22.45 14.52
CA LEU A 41 13.59 23.67 14.60
C LEU A 41 13.94 24.58 15.79
N ASP A 42 15.02 24.31 16.53
CA ASP A 42 15.41 25.09 17.71
C ASP A 42 14.27 25.19 18.74
N TRP A 43 13.53 24.10 18.93
CA TRP A 43 12.44 23.97 19.90
C TRP A 43 11.27 24.97 19.75
N ARG A 44 11.17 25.65 18.60
CA ARG A 44 10.11 26.65 18.35
C ARG A 44 8.70 26.07 18.29
N ARG A 45 8.57 24.78 17.97
CA ARG A 45 7.30 24.07 17.96
C ARG A 45 7.50 22.57 18.19
N SER A 46 6.47 21.94 18.74
CA SER A 46 6.39 20.48 18.87
C SER A 46 6.25 19.82 17.49
N THR A 47 7.00 18.75 17.26
CA THR A 47 7.00 17.98 15.99
C THR A 47 6.47 16.56 16.18
N VAL A 48 5.63 16.31 17.18
CA VAL A 48 5.03 14.98 17.41
C VAL A 48 4.29 14.50 16.15
N GLY A 49 4.70 13.32 15.66
CA GLY A 49 4.21 12.69 14.44
C GLY A 49 4.66 13.36 13.13
N ALA A 50 5.49 14.40 13.17
CA ALA A 50 5.90 15.14 11.99
C ALA A 50 6.75 14.27 11.05
N ALA A 51 7.60 13.39 11.58
CA ALA A 51 8.44 12.54 10.76
C ALA A 51 7.62 11.70 9.78
N SER A 52 6.49 11.14 10.22
CA SER A 52 5.62 10.34 9.35
C SER A 52 4.79 11.20 8.39
N ARG A 53 4.43 12.43 8.78
CA ARG A 53 3.68 13.36 7.91
C ARG A 53 4.52 13.86 6.74
N LEU A 54 5.84 14.04 6.94
CA LEU A 54 6.77 14.51 5.91
C LEU A 54 6.76 13.63 4.64
N ASP A 55 6.40 12.34 4.74
CA ASP A 55 6.31 11.46 3.57
C ASP A 55 5.19 11.84 2.59
N TYR A 56 4.18 12.60 3.04
CA TYR A 56 2.97 12.87 2.26
C TYR A 56 2.42 14.29 2.36
N GLN A 57 2.96 15.10 3.27
CA GLN A 57 2.60 16.49 3.47
C GLN A 57 3.88 17.32 3.50
N ALA A 58 3.99 18.28 2.57
CA ALA A 58 5.12 19.20 2.54
C ALA A 58 5.10 20.12 3.78
N ASP A 59 6.26 20.34 4.35
CA ASP A 59 6.48 21.33 5.42
C ASP A 59 7.71 22.16 5.07
N PRO A 60 7.56 23.26 4.30
CA PRO A 60 8.69 23.99 3.75
C PRO A 60 9.67 24.52 4.81
N GLU A 61 9.17 24.93 5.97
CA GLU A 61 10.01 25.41 7.07
C GLU A 61 10.85 24.28 7.66
N LEU A 62 10.20 23.15 7.99
CA LEU A 62 10.90 21.99 8.55
C LEU A 62 11.87 21.37 7.56
N GLU A 63 11.48 21.27 6.29
CA GLU A 63 12.32 20.71 5.23
C GLU A 63 13.53 21.59 4.94
N ALA A 64 13.39 22.92 4.95
CA ALA A 64 14.50 23.85 4.82
C ALA A 64 15.45 23.76 6.00
N ALA A 65 14.92 23.71 7.23
CA ALA A 65 15.73 23.55 8.43
C ALA A 65 16.48 22.21 8.44
N LEU A 66 15.81 21.12 8.05
CA LEU A 66 16.40 19.79 7.93
C LEU A 66 17.47 19.73 6.84
N ALA A 67 17.23 20.34 5.68
CA ALA A 67 18.21 20.42 4.59
C ALA A 67 19.48 21.16 5.02
N ALA A 68 19.32 22.30 5.70
CA ALA A 68 20.43 23.08 6.24
C ALA A 68 21.19 22.31 7.33
N ALA A 69 20.48 21.69 8.27
CA ALA A 69 21.07 20.93 9.36
C ALA A 69 21.84 19.70 8.86
N ALA A 70 21.31 18.97 7.88
CA ALA A 70 21.93 17.80 7.27
C ALA A 70 22.89 18.12 6.09
N ARG A 71 23.04 19.41 5.73
CA ARG A 71 23.87 19.88 4.61
C ARG A 71 23.57 19.16 3.30
N VAL A 72 22.30 19.02 2.95
CA VAL A 72 21.81 18.47 1.67
C VAL A 72 21.12 19.57 0.87
N ALA A 73 21.02 19.41 -0.45
CA ALA A 73 20.22 20.30 -1.26
C ALA A 73 18.72 20.13 -0.92
N PRO A 74 17.91 21.20 -0.90
CA PRO A 74 16.45 21.10 -0.70
C PRO A 74 15.78 20.14 -1.70
N ALA A 75 16.27 20.08 -2.94
CA ALA A 75 15.80 19.14 -3.95
C ALA A 75 15.94 17.67 -3.52
N THR A 76 16.96 17.34 -2.72
CA THR A 76 17.13 15.98 -2.17
C THR A 76 15.97 15.63 -1.24
N ILE A 77 15.50 16.56 -0.40
CA ILE A 77 14.36 16.34 0.50
C ILE A 77 13.09 16.06 -0.30
N SER A 78 12.83 16.89 -1.32
CA SER A 78 11.66 16.73 -2.20
C SER A 78 11.62 15.37 -2.90
N HIS A 79 12.77 14.80 -3.25
CA HIS A 79 12.85 13.48 -3.91
C HIS A 79 12.61 12.29 -2.96
N LEU A 80 12.71 12.49 -1.64
CA LEU A 80 12.45 11.44 -0.65
C LEU A 80 10.96 11.33 -0.27
N ARG A 81 10.15 12.33 -0.64
CA ARG A 81 8.71 12.33 -0.37
C ARG A 81 8.04 11.26 -1.22
N ALA A 82 7.19 10.44 -0.59
CA ALA A 82 6.41 9.41 -1.30
C ALA A 82 5.31 10.04 -2.17
N ALA A 83 4.72 11.15 -1.70
CA ALA A 83 3.79 11.98 -2.45
C ALA A 83 4.49 13.16 -3.15
N GLY A 84 3.93 13.64 -4.26
CA GLY A 84 4.33 14.95 -4.82
C GLY A 84 3.91 16.13 -3.92
N GLY A 85 4.06 17.36 -4.43
CA GLY A 85 3.67 18.58 -3.69
C GLY A 85 2.15 18.74 -3.44
N VAL A 86 1.31 17.91 -4.06
CA VAL A 86 -0.17 18.05 -4.07
C VAL A 86 -0.86 17.24 -2.94
N GLY A 87 -0.10 16.72 -1.96
CA GLY A 87 -0.64 16.07 -0.76
C GLY A 87 -0.96 14.57 -0.89
N SER A 88 -1.46 13.96 0.21
CA SER A 88 -1.55 12.51 0.43
C SER A 88 -2.66 11.78 -0.32
N SER A 89 -3.77 12.46 -0.64
CA SER A 89 -4.95 11.82 -1.21
C SER A 89 -4.69 11.22 -2.60
N ALA A 90 -3.81 11.86 -3.38
CA ALA A 90 -3.44 11.40 -4.72
C ALA A 90 -2.51 10.17 -4.71
N CYS A 91 -1.78 9.91 -3.62
CA CYS A 91 -0.76 8.84 -3.59
C CYS A 91 -1.20 7.57 -2.85
N TRP A 92 -2.44 7.54 -2.33
CA TRP A 92 -2.96 6.46 -1.48
C TRP A 92 -1.97 6.11 -0.36
N GLN A 93 -1.65 7.07 0.52
CA GLN A 93 -0.60 6.86 1.52
C GLN A 93 -0.94 5.75 2.52
N ARG A 94 0.01 4.83 2.71
CA ARG A 94 -0.02 3.77 3.72
C ARG A 94 0.68 4.25 5.00
N THR A 95 -0.05 4.22 6.10
CA THR A 95 0.48 4.56 7.44
C THR A 95 1.10 3.34 8.14
N ILE A 96 0.60 2.14 7.81
CA ILE A 96 1.08 0.86 8.34
C ILE A 96 2.44 0.56 7.71
N VAL A 97 3.39 0.11 8.54
CA VAL A 97 4.71 -0.29 8.05
C VAL A 97 4.55 -1.52 7.15
N ALA A 98 5.10 -1.43 5.94
CA ALA A 98 5.21 -2.54 5.02
C ALA A 98 6.65 -2.66 4.53
N TRP A 99 7.14 -3.88 4.31
CA TRP A 99 8.50 -4.12 3.85
C TRP A 99 8.60 -5.29 2.88
N CYS A 100 9.66 -5.28 2.07
CA CYS A 100 10.05 -6.46 1.33
C CYS A 100 11.08 -7.25 2.16
N PRO A 101 10.83 -8.53 2.48
CA PRO A 101 11.75 -9.34 3.28
C PRO A 101 13.13 -9.51 2.61
N GLU A 102 13.16 -9.58 1.28
CA GLU A 102 14.40 -9.72 0.51
C GLU A 102 15.22 -8.42 0.50
N CYS A 103 14.55 -7.26 0.45
CA CYS A 103 15.20 -5.95 0.59
C CYS A 103 15.82 -5.77 1.98
N ILE A 104 15.07 -6.08 3.05
CA ILE A 104 15.56 -6.00 4.44
C ILE A 104 16.80 -6.89 4.64
N ARG A 105 16.75 -8.13 4.14
CA ARG A 105 17.88 -9.06 4.18
C ARG A 105 19.12 -8.49 3.50
N THR A 106 18.94 -7.89 2.31
CA THR A 106 20.03 -7.30 1.54
C THR A 106 20.62 -6.09 2.25
N ASP A 107 19.79 -5.22 2.85
CA ASP A 107 20.28 -4.05 3.59
C ASP A 107 21.10 -4.44 4.80
N LEU A 108 20.59 -5.38 5.61
CA LEU A 108 21.31 -5.88 6.77
C LEU A 108 22.65 -6.50 6.38
N ALA A 109 22.68 -7.30 5.31
CA ALA A 109 23.90 -7.93 4.83
C ALA A 109 24.94 -6.92 4.28
N GLN A 110 24.50 -5.85 3.62
CA GLN A 110 25.40 -4.91 2.95
C GLN A 110 25.78 -3.70 3.81
N ARG A 111 24.91 -3.29 4.73
CA ARG A 111 24.98 -2.00 5.42
C ARG A 111 24.95 -2.14 6.93
N GLY A 112 24.51 -3.30 7.43
CA GLY A 112 24.27 -3.50 8.85
C GLY A 112 23.15 -2.62 9.40
N GLU A 113 22.30 -2.00 8.56
CA GLU A 113 21.11 -1.21 8.92
C GLU A 113 20.04 -1.31 7.83
N VAL A 114 18.77 -1.15 8.22
CA VAL A 114 17.65 -1.15 7.27
C VAL A 114 17.21 0.26 6.92
N TYR A 115 16.49 0.40 5.82
CA TYR A 115 15.76 1.63 5.52
C TYR A 115 14.41 1.31 4.86
N GLU A 116 13.43 2.18 5.09
CA GLU A 116 12.13 2.08 4.45
C GLU A 116 12.19 2.72 3.06
N ARG A 117 11.66 2.01 2.05
CA ARG A 117 11.56 2.57 0.70
C ARG A 117 10.30 3.42 0.62
N ALA A 118 10.40 4.60 0.00
CA ALA A 118 9.28 5.50 -0.22
C ALA A 118 8.13 4.79 -0.95
N ILE A 119 8.44 3.92 -1.91
CA ILE A 119 7.41 3.21 -2.68
C ILE A 119 6.55 2.26 -1.83
N TRP A 120 7.05 1.75 -0.69
CA TRP A 120 6.26 0.88 0.20
C TRP A 120 5.14 1.64 0.92
N ARG A 121 5.27 2.98 0.98
CA ARG A 121 4.23 3.87 1.50
C ARG A 121 3.09 4.12 0.52
N LEU A 122 3.22 3.71 -0.74
CA LEU A 122 2.11 3.80 -1.69
C LEU A 122 1.17 2.61 -1.50
N GLY A 123 -0.12 2.86 -1.31
CA GLY A 123 -1.13 1.83 -1.04
C GLY A 123 -1.31 0.82 -2.16
N CYS A 124 -1.06 1.25 -3.40
CA CYS A 124 -1.03 0.37 -4.56
C CYS A 124 0.24 -0.51 -4.62
N CYS A 125 1.27 -0.22 -3.83
CA CYS A 125 2.48 -1.02 -3.74
C CYS A 125 2.30 -2.18 -2.76
N VAL A 126 2.06 -3.37 -3.31
CA VAL A 126 1.84 -4.62 -2.57
C VAL A 126 2.80 -5.73 -3.00
N VAL A 127 3.51 -5.51 -4.11
CA VAL A 127 4.61 -6.35 -4.60
C VAL A 127 5.86 -5.49 -4.71
N CYS A 128 6.97 -5.97 -4.18
CA CYS A 128 8.27 -5.31 -4.31
C CYS A 128 8.66 -5.21 -5.80
N PRO A 129 8.94 -4.01 -6.33
CA PRO A 129 9.32 -3.84 -7.73
C PRO A 129 10.69 -4.46 -8.05
N GLU A 130 11.58 -4.57 -7.06
CA GLU A 130 12.91 -5.17 -7.24
C GLU A 130 12.85 -6.70 -7.21
N HIS A 131 12.30 -7.26 -6.13
CA HIS A 131 12.37 -8.69 -5.84
C HIS A 131 11.15 -9.48 -6.31
N LYS A 132 10.08 -8.81 -6.75
CA LYS A 132 8.83 -9.41 -7.25
C LYS A 132 8.16 -10.35 -6.22
N VAL A 133 8.35 -10.06 -4.94
CA VAL A 133 7.68 -10.75 -3.82
C VAL A 133 6.65 -9.82 -3.17
N GLN A 134 5.65 -10.39 -2.54
CA GLN A 134 4.64 -9.63 -1.78
C GLN A 134 5.31 -8.86 -0.63
N LEU A 135 4.82 -7.66 -0.34
CA LEU A 135 5.22 -6.91 0.86
C LEU A 135 4.57 -7.52 2.11
N GLU A 136 5.29 -7.45 3.21
CA GLU A 136 4.86 -7.92 4.52
C GLU A 136 4.62 -6.75 5.45
N ASP A 137 3.71 -6.93 6.39
CA ASP A 137 3.39 -5.97 7.44
C ASP A 137 3.20 -6.63 8.82
N THR A 138 3.42 -7.96 8.89
CA THR A 138 3.28 -8.77 10.11
C THR A 138 4.56 -9.53 10.41
N CYS A 139 4.83 -9.74 11.70
CA CYS A 139 6.01 -10.48 12.12
C CYS A 139 5.85 -11.97 11.81
N ARG A 140 6.72 -12.54 10.98
CA ARG A 140 6.72 -13.99 10.66
C ARG A 140 6.95 -14.90 11.86
N ARG A 141 7.46 -14.39 12.97
CA ARG A 141 7.83 -15.19 14.14
C ARG A 141 6.68 -15.43 15.09
N CYS A 142 5.99 -14.35 15.48
CA CYS A 142 4.89 -14.43 16.43
C CYS A 142 3.51 -14.32 15.77
N SER A 143 3.46 -13.88 14.50
CA SER A 143 2.24 -13.74 13.70
C SER A 143 1.14 -12.90 14.33
N PHE A 144 1.47 -12.11 15.36
CA PHE A 144 0.56 -11.11 15.89
C PHE A 144 0.42 -9.98 14.87
N ASP A 145 -0.83 -9.53 14.70
CA ASP A 145 -1.18 -8.34 13.92
C ASP A 145 -0.65 -7.04 14.55
N ASP A 146 0.01 -7.13 15.70
CA ASP A 146 0.66 -5.99 16.32
C ASP A 146 1.81 -5.49 15.44
N ARG A 147 1.86 -4.17 15.27
CA ARG A 147 2.57 -3.53 14.17
C ARG A 147 4.07 -3.65 14.37
N CYS A 148 4.78 -4.12 13.34
CA CYS A 148 6.23 -3.93 13.29
C CYS A 148 6.53 -2.44 13.11
N HIS A 149 7.65 -1.97 13.65
CA HIS A 149 8.06 -0.58 13.52
C HIS A 149 9.57 -0.44 13.33
N PHE A 150 9.97 0.72 12.82
CA PHE A 150 11.38 1.06 12.70
C PHE A 150 11.85 1.74 13.98
N GLU A 151 12.86 1.16 14.61
CA GLU A 151 13.42 1.57 15.90
C GLU A 151 14.89 1.96 15.75
N CYS A 152 15.32 2.97 16.51
CA CYS A 152 16.72 3.33 16.65
C CYS A 152 17.33 2.42 17.72
N ALA A 153 18.34 1.64 17.35
CA ALA A 153 19.05 0.76 18.28
C ALA A 153 20.54 0.70 17.91
N ASP A 154 21.41 0.88 18.90
CA ASP A 154 22.86 0.86 18.76
C ASP A 154 23.38 1.80 17.66
N GLY A 155 22.80 3.00 17.56
CA GLY A 155 23.19 3.97 16.54
C GLY A 155 22.60 3.72 15.15
N LEU A 156 21.84 2.63 14.94
CA LEU A 156 21.40 2.14 13.63
C LEU A 156 19.87 2.00 13.57
N LEU A 157 19.31 2.04 12.37
CA LEU A 157 17.89 1.77 12.18
C LEU A 157 17.65 0.25 12.07
N ARG A 158 16.69 -0.24 12.85
CA ARG A 158 16.24 -1.64 12.89
C ARG A 158 14.75 -1.71 12.59
N LEU A 159 14.30 -2.82 12.00
CA LEU A 159 12.88 -3.16 11.93
C LEU A 159 12.63 -4.19 13.05
N VAL A 160 11.70 -3.90 13.95
CA VAL A 160 11.42 -4.71 15.15
C VAL A 160 9.93 -5.00 15.27
N CYS A 161 9.59 -6.09 15.95
CA CYS A 161 8.20 -6.44 16.26
C CYS A 161 7.81 -5.90 17.64
N ASN A 162 6.67 -5.18 17.74
CA ASN A 162 6.13 -4.73 19.02
C ASN A 162 5.89 -5.87 20.03
N SER A 163 5.31 -6.98 19.56
CA SER A 163 4.87 -8.06 20.42
C SER A 163 6.03 -8.90 20.96
N CYS A 164 6.96 -9.32 20.09
CA CYS A 164 8.05 -10.21 20.51
C CYS A 164 9.39 -9.51 20.74
N THR A 165 9.44 -8.18 20.54
CA THR A 165 10.61 -7.29 20.70
C THR A 165 11.87 -7.68 19.93
N ARG A 166 11.77 -8.70 19.07
CA ARG A 166 12.90 -9.17 18.26
C ARG A 166 12.98 -8.38 16.97
N PRO A 167 14.21 -8.21 16.43
CA PRO A 167 14.38 -7.79 15.05
C PRO A 167 13.51 -8.63 14.13
N VAL A 168 12.83 -7.97 13.21
CA VAL A 168 12.23 -8.59 12.03
C VAL A 168 13.37 -8.88 11.07
N ASP A 169 14.34 -9.65 11.54
CA ASP A 169 15.27 -10.30 10.66
C ASP A 169 14.44 -11.24 9.81
N PRO A 170 14.71 -11.33 8.50
CA PRO A 170 14.14 -12.37 7.69
C PRO A 170 14.73 -13.68 8.19
N ALA A 171 14.09 -14.27 9.20
CA ALA A 171 14.25 -15.67 9.53
C ALA A 171 14.21 -16.44 8.21
N ARG A 172 15.09 -17.44 8.07
CA ARG A 172 15.19 -18.31 6.89
C ARG A 172 13.81 -18.49 6.29
N ARG A 173 13.69 -18.29 4.95
CA ARG A 173 12.46 -18.54 4.17
C ARG A 173 11.66 -19.60 4.91
N PRO A 174 10.39 -19.36 5.29
CA PRO A 174 9.63 -20.39 5.95
C PRO A 174 9.82 -21.68 5.15
N LYS A 175 10.10 -22.80 5.85
CA LYS A 175 10.09 -24.12 5.20
C LYS A 175 8.85 -24.13 4.30
N ARG A 176 9.02 -24.51 3.02
CA ARG A 176 7.89 -24.70 2.09
C ARG A 176 6.74 -25.34 2.89
N GLY A 177 5.62 -24.63 2.98
CA GLY A 177 4.64 -24.86 4.06
C GLY A 177 3.81 -23.61 4.35
N TRP A 178 4.38 -22.51 4.87
CA TRP A 178 3.53 -21.36 5.29
C TRP A 178 2.68 -20.72 4.18
N TRP A 179 3.12 -20.83 2.91
CA TRP A 179 2.36 -20.40 1.72
C TRP A 179 1.70 -21.58 0.97
N ASP A 180 2.07 -22.83 1.29
CA ASP A 180 1.57 -24.06 0.67
C ASP A 180 0.46 -24.72 1.51
N ASP A 181 0.31 -24.37 2.80
CA ASP A 181 -0.64 -24.95 3.75
C ASP A 181 -2.09 -24.51 3.53
N GLY A 182 -2.43 -24.00 2.34
CA GLY A 182 -3.81 -23.74 1.97
C GLY A 182 -4.51 -22.65 2.80
N ARG A 183 -3.78 -21.81 3.55
CA ARG A 183 -4.35 -20.54 4.01
C ARG A 183 -4.68 -19.73 2.77
N ALA A 184 -5.97 -19.62 2.50
CA ALA A 184 -6.51 -18.67 1.55
C ALA A 184 -5.77 -17.33 1.70
N GLY A 185 -5.35 -16.75 0.56
CA GLY A 185 -5.07 -15.33 0.47
C GLY A 185 -6.11 -14.50 1.20
N ALA A 186 -5.86 -13.22 1.48
CA ALA A 186 -6.97 -12.34 1.78
C ALA A 186 -8.04 -12.50 0.68
N PHE A 187 -9.30 -12.65 1.08
CA PHE A 187 -10.42 -12.91 0.18
C PHE A 187 -10.30 -14.22 -0.65
N GLY A 188 -9.54 -15.21 -0.20
CA GLY A 188 -9.37 -16.46 -0.96
C GLY A 188 -8.29 -16.43 -2.05
N ALA A 189 -7.58 -15.32 -2.25
CA ALA A 189 -6.66 -15.15 -3.38
C ALA A 189 -5.30 -15.84 -3.15
N CYS A 190 -5.14 -17.09 -3.57
CA CYS A 190 -3.88 -17.81 -3.42
C CYS A 190 -2.76 -17.19 -4.28
N ALA A 191 -1.70 -16.68 -3.63
CA ALA A 191 -0.55 -16.12 -4.31
C ALA A 191 0.14 -17.19 -5.19
N SER A 192 0.43 -16.83 -6.44
CA SER A 192 1.20 -17.67 -7.37
C SER A 192 2.14 -16.77 -8.18
N PRO A 193 3.24 -17.28 -8.76
CA PRO A 193 4.15 -16.46 -9.56
C PRO A 193 3.45 -15.71 -10.71
N LEU A 194 2.46 -16.34 -11.35
CA LEU A 194 1.66 -15.71 -12.41
C LEU A 194 0.76 -14.60 -11.87
N LEU A 195 0.07 -14.85 -10.76
CA LEU A 195 -0.79 -13.84 -10.12
C LEU A 195 0.04 -12.67 -9.59
N THR A 196 1.19 -12.92 -8.96
CA THR A 196 2.10 -11.88 -8.48
C THR A 196 2.65 -11.04 -9.63
N ARG A 197 2.94 -11.64 -10.79
CA ARG A 197 3.29 -10.90 -12.01
C ARG A 197 2.14 -10.03 -12.51
N LEU A 198 0.91 -10.56 -12.47
CA LEU A 198 -0.29 -9.81 -12.84
C LEU A 198 -0.51 -8.60 -11.92
N VAL A 199 -0.44 -8.82 -10.61
CA VAL A 199 -0.54 -7.76 -9.58
C VAL A 199 0.55 -6.72 -9.77
N GLY A 200 1.81 -7.13 -9.97
CA GLY A 200 2.91 -6.20 -10.21
C GLY A 200 2.72 -5.35 -11.48
N THR A 201 2.03 -5.91 -12.49
CA THR A 201 1.66 -5.18 -13.71
C THR A 201 0.58 -4.15 -13.42
N LEU A 202 -0.49 -4.51 -12.71
CA LEU A 202 -1.55 -3.57 -12.30
C LEU A 202 -0.98 -2.48 -11.41
N GLN A 203 -0.17 -2.84 -10.41
CA GLN A 203 0.51 -1.90 -9.52
C GLN A 203 1.32 -0.86 -10.31
N THR A 204 2.07 -1.27 -11.32
CA THR A 204 2.86 -0.33 -12.14
C THR A 204 1.97 0.67 -12.88
N ASP A 205 0.87 0.19 -13.47
CA ASP A 205 -0.08 1.04 -14.18
C ASP A 205 -0.88 1.94 -13.22
N LEU A 206 -1.20 1.46 -12.02
CA LEU A 206 -1.82 2.25 -10.95
C LEU A 206 -0.88 3.33 -10.43
N GLN A 207 0.41 3.02 -10.23
CA GLN A 207 1.40 4.02 -9.83
C GLN A 207 1.52 5.14 -10.87
N ALA A 208 1.52 4.79 -12.16
CA ALA A 208 1.48 5.78 -13.23
C ALA A 208 0.18 6.61 -13.19
N ALA A 209 -0.98 5.95 -13.02
CA ALA A 209 -2.28 6.61 -12.95
C ALA A 209 -2.39 7.59 -11.78
N LEU A 210 -1.94 7.20 -10.59
CA LEU A 210 -1.89 8.06 -9.40
C LEU A 210 -0.93 9.24 -9.56
N ALA A 211 0.12 9.08 -10.38
CA ALA A 211 1.01 10.17 -10.78
C ALA A 211 0.45 11.03 -11.93
N GLY A 212 -0.81 10.84 -12.34
CA GLY A 212 -1.46 11.57 -13.44
C GLY A 212 -1.07 11.10 -14.84
N SER A 213 -0.31 10.02 -14.96
CA SER A 213 0.10 9.44 -16.24
C SER A 213 -0.87 8.36 -16.70
N ARG A 214 -1.07 8.24 -18.02
CA ARG A 214 -1.91 7.18 -18.58
C ARG A 214 -1.33 5.78 -18.28
N PRO A 215 -2.15 4.78 -17.91
CA PRO A 215 -1.67 3.41 -17.76
C PRO A 215 -1.10 2.89 -19.09
N ARG A 216 -0.07 2.05 -19.01
CA ARG A 216 0.58 1.49 -20.21
C ARG A 216 -0.27 0.42 -20.88
N ARG A 217 -1.22 -0.17 -20.14
CA ARG A 217 -2.11 -1.23 -20.60
C ARG A 217 -3.56 -0.84 -20.39
N ALA A 218 -4.43 -1.40 -21.21
CA ALA A 218 -5.85 -1.44 -20.93
C ALA A 218 -6.12 -2.50 -19.85
N TRP A 219 -6.98 -2.17 -18.89
CA TRP A 219 -7.43 -3.09 -17.85
C TRP A 219 -8.91 -3.40 -18.07
N GLY A 220 -9.16 -4.51 -18.75
CA GLY A 220 -10.44 -4.65 -19.44
C GLY A 220 -10.50 -3.58 -20.52
N PHE A 221 -11.52 -2.73 -20.47
CA PHE A 221 -11.64 -1.62 -21.41
C PHE A 221 -11.16 -0.27 -20.87
N VAL A 222 -10.69 -0.24 -19.61
CA VAL A 222 -10.26 0.99 -18.94
C VAL A 222 -8.86 1.39 -19.41
N ARG A 223 -8.70 2.62 -19.93
CA ARG A 223 -7.43 3.12 -20.50
C ARG A 223 -6.99 4.46 -19.96
N SER A 224 -7.87 5.18 -19.26
CA SER A 224 -7.58 6.43 -18.60
C SER A 224 -6.99 6.21 -17.20
N ALA A 225 -6.25 7.20 -16.70
CA ALA A 225 -5.75 7.18 -15.33
C ALA A 225 -6.91 7.20 -14.31
N GLU A 226 -7.83 8.14 -14.48
CA GLU A 226 -9.02 8.31 -13.63
C GLU A 226 -9.91 7.06 -13.64
N GLY A 227 -10.16 6.47 -14.82
CA GLY A 227 -10.94 5.25 -14.93
C GLY A 227 -10.30 4.08 -14.18
N LEU A 228 -8.98 3.92 -14.25
CA LEU A 228 -8.29 2.82 -13.57
C LEU A 228 -8.34 2.98 -12.05
N VAL A 229 -8.07 4.20 -11.56
CA VAL A 229 -8.18 4.54 -10.13
C VAL A 229 -9.60 4.29 -9.63
N THR A 230 -10.61 4.77 -10.36
CA THR A 230 -12.03 4.61 -10.00
C THR A 230 -12.44 3.14 -9.95
N ALA A 231 -12.11 2.36 -10.98
CA ALA A 231 -12.46 0.95 -11.04
C ALA A 231 -11.83 0.17 -9.88
N VAL A 232 -10.55 0.43 -9.56
CA VAL A 232 -9.87 -0.24 -8.45
C VAL A 232 -10.47 0.17 -7.09
N LEU A 233 -10.86 1.43 -6.90
CA LEU A 233 -11.53 1.88 -5.67
C LEU A 233 -12.89 1.23 -5.49
N ASP A 234 -13.72 1.19 -6.54
CA ASP A 234 -15.05 0.58 -6.45
C ASP A 234 -14.96 -0.93 -6.17
N LEU A 235 -13.98 -1.63 -6.78
CA LEU A 235 -13.73 -3.05 -6.49
C LEU A 235 -13.15 -3.28 -5.08
N THR A 236 -12.32 -2.36 -4.59
CA THR A 236 -11.82 -2.36 -3.20
C THR A 236 -13.00 -2.29 -2.22
N LEU A 237 -13.92 -1.36 -2.45
CA LEU A 237 -15.10 -1.18 -1.60
C LEU A 237 -16.02 -2.41 -1.62
N CYS A 238 -16.25 -3.02 -2.78
CA CYS A 238 -17.02 -4.26 -2.87
C CYS A 238 -16.43 -5.36 -1.96
N LEU A 239 -15.11 -5.54 -1.98
CA LEU A 239 -14.44 -6.55 -1.16
C LEU A 239 -14.49 -6.21 0.33
N VAL A 240 -14.30 -4.94 0.69
CA VAL A 240 -14.36 -4.48 2.07
C VAL A 240 -15.76 -4.70 2.65
N PHE A 241 -16.81 -4.30 1.93
CA PHE A 241 -18.19 -4.46 2.38
C PHE A 241 -18.65 -5.92 2.40
N ALA A 242 -18.23 -6.73 1.43
CA ALA A 242 -18.63 -8.13 1.38
C ALA A 242 -18.02 -8.98 2.49
N THR A 243 -16.86 -8.58 3.04
CA THR A 243 -16.11 -9.39 4.01
C THR A 243 -15.98 -8.78 5.40
N GLY A 244 -16.25 -7.48 5.55
CA GLY A 244 -15.98 -6.78 6.81
C GLY A 244 -14.50 -6.79 7.20
N VAL A 245 -13.59 -6.90 6.22
CA VAL A 245 -12.15 -6.89 6.48
C VAL A 245 -11.77 -5.63 7.27
N ARG A 246 -10.91 -5.80 8.28
CA ARG A 246 -10.46 -4.66 9.10
C ARG A 246 -9.66 -3.69 8.25
N CYS A 247 -10.11 -2.44 8.21
CA CYS A 247 -9.33 -1.32 7.72
C CYS A 247 -8.44 -0.76 8.85
N GLU A 248 -7.54 0.15 8.50
CA GLU A 248 -6.76 0.89 9.46
C GLU A 248 -7.66 1.52 10.54
N PRO A 249 -7.29 1.50 11.84
CA PRO A 249 -8.13 2.00 12.94
C PRO A 249 -8.59 3.46 12.81
N ARG A 250 -7.89 4.27 12.00
CA ARG A 250 -8.27 5.67 11.74
C ARG A 250 -9.46 5.80 10.79
N ILE A 251 -9.74 4.75 10.03
CA ILE A 251 -10.83 4.71 9.05
C ILE A 251 -12.02 4.05 9.72
N ILE A 252 -13.00 4.89 10.06
CA ILE A 252 -14.33 4.41 10.44
C ILE A 252 -15.00 4.00 9.14
N VAL A 253 -15.17 2.69 8.93
CA VAL A 253 -15.95 2.18 7.81
C VAL A 253 -17.41 2.56 8.08
N PRO A 254 -18.02 3.44 7.27
CA PRO A 254 -19.42 3.78 7.48
C PRO A 254 -20.28 2.54 7.34
N GLU A 255 -21.35 2.44 8.13
CA GLU A 255 -22.39 1.46 7.88
C GLU A 255 -22.94 1.70 6.47
N TRP A 256 -22.62 0.78 5.54
CA TRP A 256 -23.09 0.91 4.17
C TRP A 256 -24.53 0.44 4.06
N ARG A 257 -25.39 1.30 3.51
CA ARG A 257 -26.77 0.97 3.17
C ARG A 257 -26.94 0.90 1.64
N PRO A 258 -27.58 -0.16 1.11
CA PRO A 258 -27.84 -0.26 -0.32
C PRO A 258 -28.58 0.95 -0.89
N GLY A 259 -28.02 1.58 -1.93
CA GLY A 259 -28.64 2.70 -2.64
C GLY A 259 -28.25 4.10 -2.14
N GLU A 260 -27.52 4.20 -1.02
CA GLU A 260 -26.98 5.49 -0.57
C GLU A 260 -25.66 5.80 -1.30
N PRO A 261 -25.42 7.06 -1.73
CA PRO A 261 -24.10 7.48 -2.13
C PRO A 261 -23.15 7.24 -0.96
N PHE A 262 -21.93 6.79 -1.24
CA PHE A 262 -20.93 6.62 -0.20
C PHE A 262 -20.79 7.94 0.55
N ALA A 263 -21.15 7.98 1.83
CA ALA A 263 -20.82 9.09 2.69
C ALA A 263 -19.30 9.24 2.59
N PRO A 264 -18.75 10.41 2.23
CA PRO A 264 -17.32 10.56 2.14
C PRO A 264 -16.77 10.29 3.53
N ALA A 265 -16.23 9.09 3.73
CA ALA A 265 -15.20 8.90 4.74
C ALA A 265 -14.22 10.06 4.50
N ARG A 266 -13.81 10.74 5.58
CA ARG A 266 -12.90 11.89 5.47
C ARG A 266 -11.67 11.56 4.61
N GLU A 267 -11.35 10.28 4.48
CA GLU A 267 -10.39 9.69 3.55
C GLU A 267 -11.04 8.51 2.79
N PRO A 268 -10.85 8.38 1.47
CA PRO A 268 -11.37 7.24 0.71
C PRO A 268 -10.77 5.91 1.20
N ILE A 269 -11.56 4.84 1.22
CA ILE A 269 -11.06 3.48 1.51
C ILE A 269 -10.28 2.98 0.29
N THR A 270 -8.96 3.17 0.33
CA THR A 270 -8.03 2.73 -0.72
C THR A 270 -7.35 1.41 -0.32
N PRO A 271 -6.64 0.71 -1.22
CA PRO A 271 -5.77 -0.40 -0.83
C PRO A 271 -4.72 -0.06 0.25
N ALA A 272 -4.42 1.24 0.48
CA ALA A 272 -3.54 1.70 1.55
C ALA A 272 -4.15 1.53 2.95
N ALA A 273 -5.48 1.56 3.04
CA ALA A 273 -6.26 1.38 4.27
C ALA A 273 -6.22 -0.06 4.79
N LEU A 274 -5.73 -1.00 3.98
CA LEU A 274 -5.72 -2.42 4.26
C LEU A 274 -4.30 -2.86 4.65
N SER A 275 -4.17 -4.02 5.31
CA SER A 275 -2.88 -4.71 5.43
C SER A 275 -2.24 -4.91 4.05
N ALA A 276 -0.92 -5.00 3.95
CA ALA A 276 -0.22 -5.32 2.70
C ALA A 276 -0.73 -6.65 2.11
N TYR A 277 -1.10 -7.59 2.98
CA TYR A 277 -1.73 -8.84 2.62
C TYR A 277 -3.13 -8.66 1.98
N ALA A 278 -4.02 -7.89 2.61
CA ALA A 278 -5.34 -7.60 2.06
C ALA A 278 -5.28 -6.72 0.81
N GLY A 279 -4.41 -5.72 0.78
CA GLY A 279 -4.16 -4.91 -0.41
C GLY A 279 -3.72 -5.76 -1.62
N TYR A 280 -2.86 -6.77 -1.41
CA TYR A 280 -2.51 -7.73 -2.46
C TYR A 280 -3.74 -8.48 -2.97
N GLY A 281 -4.58 -9.00 -2.07
CA GLY A 281 -5.80 -9.72 -2.45
C GLY A 281 -6.73 -8.85 -3.30
N VAL A 282 -6.97 -7.61 -2.90
CA VAL A 282 -7.74 -6.62 -3.67
C VAL A 282 -7.17 -6.44 -5.07
N LEU A 283 -5.87 -6.16 -5.18
CA LEU A 283 -5.24 -5.92 -6.48
C LEU A 283 -5.19 -7.18 -7.35
N ALA A 284 -5.06 -8.36 -6.76
CA ALA A 284 -5.13 -9.64 -7.47
C ALA A 284 -6.51 -9.84 -8.11
N ILE A 285 -7.56 -9.70 -7.31
CA ILE A 285 -8.95 -9.88 -7.76
C ILE A 285 -9.32 -8.81 -8.78
N ALA A 286 -8.99 -7.53 -8.51
CA ALA A 286 -9.27 -6.44 -9.44
C ALA A 286 -8.55 -6.65 -10.78
N ALA A 287 -7.26 -7.02 -10.75
CA ALA A 287 -6.50 -7.28 -11.97
C ALA A 287 -7.11 -8.41 -12.81
N ALA A 288 -7.50 -9.52 -12.17
CA ALA A 288 -8.07 -10.67 -12.86
C ALA A 288 -9.49 -10.39 -13.37
N ALA A 289 -10.34 -9.75 -12.55
CA ALA A 289 -11.71 -9.39 -12.90
C ALA A 289 -11.73 -8.40 -14.08
N LEU A 290 -10.96 -7.31 -14.02
CA LEU A 290 -10.90 -6.33 -15.11
C LEU A 290 -10.41 -6.96 -16.41
N ARG A 291 -9.34 -7.75 -16.39
CA ARG A 291 -8.82 -8.43 -17.60
C ARG A 291 -9.82 -9.41 -18.21
N SER A 292 -10.67 -10.03 -17.40
CA SER A 292 -11.67 -10.97 -17.91
C SER A 292 -12.75 -10.29 -18.76
N LEU A 293 -12.98 -8.98 -18.62
CA LEU A 293 -13.98 -8.23 -19.39
C LEU A 293 -13.71 -8.25 -20.90
N GLU A 294 -12.45 -8.33 -21.33
CA GLU A 294 -12.07 -8.45 -22.74
C GLU A 294 -12.11 -9.91 -23.26
N GLY A 295 -12.56 -10.87 -22.45
CA GLY A 295 -12.44 -12.30 -22.75
C GLY A 295 -11.00 -12.82 -22.73
N ARG A 296 -10.02 -11.97 -22.36
CA ARG A 296 -8.58 -12.26 -22.34
C ARG A 296 -8.08 -12.47 -20.91
N GLY A 297 -8.52 -13.54 -20.27
CA GLY A 297 -8.09 -13.91 -18.91
C GLY A 297 -7.18 -15.14 -18.90
N GLN A 298 -6.01 -15.04 -18.25
CA GLN A 298 -5.35 -16.26 -17.75
C GLN A 298 -6.24 -16.88 -16.65
N ARG A 299 -6.27 -18.21 -16.57
CA ARG A 299 -7.07 -18.95 -15.57
C ARG A 299 -6.40 -18.84 -14.21
N HIS A 300 -6.70 -17.77 -13.48
CA HIS A 300 -6.41 -17.65 -12.07
C HIS A 300 -7.56 -18.25 -11.26
N HIS A 301 -7.26 -18.70 -10.04
CA HIS A 301 -8.24 -19.29 -9.15
C HIS A 301 -8.19 -18.60 -7.80
N TRP A 302 -9.35 -18.51 -7.15
CA TRP A 302 -9.51 -18.04 -5.78
C TRP A 302 -10.44 -18.97 -5.01
N ARG A 303 -10.40 -18.88 -3.68
CA ARG A 303 -11.19 -19.69 -2.76
C ARG A 303 -11.92 -18.80 -1.74
N PRO A 304 -12.90 -17.99 -2.17
CA PRO A 304 -13.57 -17.05 -1.28
C PRO A 304 -14.30 -17.78 -0.13
N ASP A 305 -14.91 -18.94 -0.43
CA ASP A 305 -15.65 -19.76 0.54
C ASP A 305 -15.03 -21.16 0.71
N GLY A 306 -13.73 -21.28 0.44
CA GLY A 306 -12.98 -22.56 0.47
C GLY A 306 -12.96 -23.31 -0.86
N ASP A 307 -13.97 -23.15 -1.71
CA ASP A 307 -14.05 -23.79 -3.02
C ASP A 307 -13.24 -23.08 -4.10
N LYS A 308 -12.61 -23.85 -4.99
CA LYS A 308 -11.76 -23.32 -6.07
C LYS A 308 -12.63 -22.78 -7.20
N VAL A 309 -12.79 -21.46 -7.26
CA VAL A 309 -13.54 -20.76 -8.30
C VAL A 309 -12.56 -20.03 -9.25
N ARG A 310 -12.99 -19.75 -10.49
CA ARG A 310 -12.22 -18.90 -11.41
C ARG A 310 -12.19 -17.47 -10.86
N MET A 311 -11.03 -16.82 -10.90
CA MET A 311 -10.90 -15.42 -10.52
C MET A 311 -11.15 -14.56 -11.77
N ASP A 312 -12.39 -14.13 -11.97
CA ASP A 312 -12.86 -13.30 -13.08
C ASP A 312 -14.05 -12.43 -12.66
N MET A 313 -14.55 -11.57 -13.56
CA MET A 313 -15.65 -10.65 -13.23
C MET A 313 -16.95 -11.41 -12.94
N SER A 314 -17.28 -12.46 -13.71
CA SER A 314 -18.52 -13.22 -13.49
C SER A 314 -18.54 -13.90 -12.12
N SER A 315 -17.46 -14.56 -11.73
CA SER A 315 -17.37 -15.24 -10.43
C SER A 315 -17.27 -14.24 -9.28
N PHE A 316 -16.55 -13.13 -9.49
CA PHE A 316 -16.51 -12.03 -8.53
C PHE A 316 -17.92 -11.49 -8.26
N VAL A 317 -18.65 -11.14 -9.32
CA VAL A 317 -20.02 -10.64 -9.19
C VAL A 317 -20.96 -11.69 -8.61
N ALA A 318 -20.86 -12.96 -8.99
CA ALA A 318 -21.68 -14.04 -8.43
C ALA A 318 -21.48 -14.22 -6.93
N TRP A 319 -20.26 -14.04 -6.44
CA TRP A 319 -19.92 -14.12 -5.02
C TRP A 319 -20.43 -12.92 -4.19
N LEU A 320 -20.57 -11.74 -4.80
CA LEU A 320 -21.00 -10.54 -4.08
C LEU A 320 -22.46 -10.65 -3.59
N PRO A 321 -22.76 -10.17 -2.35
CA PRO A 321 -24.13 -9.99 -1.89
C PRO A 321 -24.96 -9.12 -2.84
N ALA A 322 -26.24 -9.43 -3.01
CA ALA A 322 -27.12 -8.78 -3.99
C ALA A 322 -27.15 -7.23 -3.86
N GLY A 323 -27.12 -6.70 -2.63
CA GLY A 323 -27.03 -5.26 -2.40
C GLY A 323 -25.75 -4.65 -3.00
N ILE A 324 -24.60 -5.30 -2.80
CA ILE A 324 -23.30 -4.82 -3.28
C ILE A 324 -23.22 -4.96 -4.81
N ARG A 325 -23.81 -6.01 -5.40
CA ARG A 325 -23.94 -6.14 -6.87
C ARG A 325 -24.68 -4.97 -7.49
N ARG A 326 -25.84 -4.61 -6.94
CA ARG A 326 -26.63 -3.46 -7.43
C ARG A 326 -25.86 -2.15 -7.30
N TRP A 327 -25.14 -1.97 -6.20
CA TRP A 327 -24.28 -0.81 -6.01
C TRP A 327 -23.15 -0.75 -7.05
N LEU A 328 -22.44 -1.85 -7.29
CA LEU A 328 -21.41 -1.92 -8.32
C LEU A 328 -22.01 -1.64 -9.71
N GLY A 329 -23.22 -2.12 -9.99
CA GLY A 329 -23.96 -1.82 -11.21
C GLY A 329 -24.19 -0.32 -11.39
N SER A 330 -24.67 0.37 -10.35
CA SER A 330 -24.86 1.83 -10.37
C SER A 330 -23.54 2.58 -10.54
N ARG A 331 -22.48 2.20 -9.81
CA ARG A 331 -21.16 2.83 -9.88
C ARG A 331 -20.48 2.63 -11.23
N SER A 332 -20.62 1.45 -11.82
CA SER A 332 -20.06 1.14 -13.13
C SER A 332 -20.66 2.00 -14.26
N ALA A 333 -21.78 2.70 -14.05
CA ALA A 333 -22.30 3.68 -15.00
C ALA A 333 -21.36 4.89 -15.18
N THR A 334 -20.53 5.20 -14.20
CA THR A 334 -19.54 6.29 -14.28
C THR A 334 -18.17 5.80 -14.74
N TRP A 335 -18.02 4.51 -15.05
CA TRP A 335 -16.76 3.98 -15.57
C TRP A 335 -16.58 4.33 -17.05
N GLU A 336 -15.33 4.40 -17.50
CA GLU A 336 -14.98 4.63 -18.90
C GLU A 336 -15.67 3.63 -19.84
N PRO A 337 -16.41 4.06 -20.88
CA PRO A 337 -16.98 3.15 -21.87
C PRO A 337 -15.90 2.46 -22.71
N PRO A 338 -16.07 1.17 -23.08
CA PRO A 338 -17.20 0.29 -22.77
C PRO A 338 -17.07 -0.51 -21.45
N ALA A 339 -16.13 -0.18 -20.55
CA ALA A 339 -15.87 -0.96 -19.33
C ALA A 339 -17.11 -1.05 -18.43
N GLY A 340 -17.77 0.08 -18.20
CA GLY A 340 -18.98 0.15 -17.39
C GLY A 340 -20.10 -0.74 -17.93
N ASP A 341 -20.35 -0.69 -19.23
CA ASP A 341 -21.39 -1.47 -19.90
C ASP A 341 -21.11 -2.97 -19.81
N ALA A 342 -19.84 -3.36 -19.94
CA ALA A 342 -19.41 -4.75 -19.80
C ALA A 342 -19.67 -5.28 -18.37
N VAL A 343 -19.37 -4.48 -17.33
CA VAL A 343 -19.66 -4.86 -15.93
C VAL A 343 -21.16 -5.03 -15.70
N ARG A 344 -22.00 -4.08 -16.16
CA ARG A 344 -23.46 -4.19 -16.02
C ARG A 344 -24.04 -5.39 -16.76
N THR A 345 -23.48 -5.72 -17.92
CA THR A 345 -23.86 -6.92 -18.67
C THR A 345 -23.56 -8.20 -17.88
N VAL A 346 -22.39 -8.26 -17.24
CA VAL A 346 -22.04 -9.39 -16.35
C VAL A 346 -22.99 -9.47 -15.15
N ILE A 347 -23.31 -8.35 -14.50
CA ILE A 347 -24.27 -8.30 -13.40
C ILE A 347 -25.64 -8.83 -13.82
N ALA A 348 -26.18 -8.35 -14.94
CA ALA A 348 -27.47 -8.79 -15.46
C ALA A 348 -27.47 -10.27 -15.88
N ALA A 349 -26.33 -10.81 -16.32
CA ALA A 349 -26.21 -12.24 -16.62
C ALA A 349 -26.23 -13.09 -15.34
N VAL A 350 -25.51 -12.67 -14.29
CA VAL A 350 -25.48 -13.35 -12.99
C VAL A 350 -26.85 -13.31 -12.31
N GLU A 351 -27.55 -12.17 -12.34
CA GLU A 351 -28.89 -12.02 -11.75
C GLU A 351 -29.97 -12.85 -12.45
N ARG A 352 -29.78 -13.18 -13.73
CA ARG A 352 -30.69 -14.08 -14.45
C ARG A 352 -30.42 -15.57 -14.18
N ALA A 353 -29.24 -15.90 -13.68
CA ALA A 353 -28.80 -17.28 -13.51
C ALA A 353 -29.06 -17.85 -12.09
N GLY A 354 -29.43 -17.01 -11.12
CA GLY A 354 -29.72 -17.42 -9.74
C GLY A 354 -31.09 -16.95 -9.30
#